data_AF-A0A399NQP7-F1
#
_entry.id   AF-A0A399NQP7-F1
#
_cell.length_a   1.000
_cell.length_b   1.000
_cell.length_c   1.000
_cell.angle_alpha   90.00
_cell.angle_beta   90.00
_cell.angle_gamma   90.00
#
_symmetry.space_group_name_H-M   'P 1'
#
loop_
_entity.id
_entity.type
_entity.pdbx_description
1 polymer ?
#
loop_
_entity_poly.entity_id
_entity_poly.type
_entity_poly.pdbx_seq_one_letter_code
_entity_poly.pdbx_strand_id
1 'polypeptide(L)'
;MAIRLDPRLPLVWRTPDSLQLGVDRPPVVLGSVSRLDERLLDALVHGISRGGLDMIAASEGAGPAHVTQLLDLVRPALLPPRDADVPRRTRTG
;
A
#
# COMPACT_ATOMS: atom_id res chain seq x y z
N MET A 1 6.12 5.70 10.90
CA MET A 1 6.43 5.72 9.46
C MET A 1 5.19 5.31 8.69
N ALA A 2 4.80 6.06 7.66
CA ALA A 2 3.66 5.71 6.81
C ALA A 2 4.13 4.86 5.63
N ILE A 3 3.44 3.76 5.38
CA ILE A 3 3.59 2.88 4.23
C ILE A 3 2.62 3.39 3.17
N ARG A 4 3.11 3.57 1.94
CA ARG A 4 2.31 4.14 0.86
C ARG A 4 2.67 3.51 -0.48
N LEU A 5 1.66 3.30 -1.33
CA LEU A 5 1.88 2.98 -2.74
C LEU A 5 2.56 4.14 -3.48
N ASP A 6 3.37 3.83 -4.49
CA ASP A 6 3.92 4.85 -5.38
C ASP A 6 2.78 5.52 -6.16
N PRO A 7 2.50 6.82 -5.94
CA PRO A 7 1.41 7.51 -6.62
C PRO A 7 1.59 7.61 -8.14
N ARG A 8 2.78 7.27 -8.67
CA ARG A 8 3.03 7.18 -10.11
C ARG A 8 2.43 5.92 -10.73
N LEU A 9 2.08 4.92 -9.93
CA LEU A 9 1.48 3.66 -10.35
C LEU A 9 -0.04 3.71 -10.10
N PRO A 10 -0.87 4.03 -11.11
CA PRO A 10 -2.32 4.04 -10.93
C PRO A 10 -2.83 2.65 -10.55
N LEU A 11 -3.82 2.59 -9.66
CA LEU A 11 -4.57 1.36 -9.38
C LEU A 11 -5.64 1.18 -10.46
N VAL A 12 -5.57 0.07 -11.20
CA VAL A 12 -6.44 -0.20 -12.35
C VAL A 12 -7.14 -1.54 -12.16
N TRP A 13 -8.47 -1.50 -12.08
CA TRP A 13 -9.31 -2.70 -12.10
C TRP A 13 -9.36 -3.31 -13.50
N ARG A 14 -9.16 -4.62 -13.59
CA ARG A 14 -9.23 -5.39 -14.84
C ARG A 14 -10.49 -6.24 -14.92
N THR A 15 -10.87 -6.80 -13.77
CA THR A 15 -12.15 -7.48 -13.51
C THR A 15 -12.65 -7.03 -12.14
N PRO A 16 -13.85 -7.44 -11.70
CA PRO A 16 -14.32 -7.12 -10.34
C PRO A 16 -13.44 -7.68 -9.21
N ASP A 17 -12.60 -8.68 -9.49
CA ASP A 17 -11.75 -9.38 -8.52
C ASP A 17 -10.25 -9.37 -8.89
N SER A 18 -9.85 -8.59 -9.89
CA SER A 18 -8.43 -8.44 -10.26
C SER A 18 -8.07 -7.00 -10.58
N LEU A 19 -6.88 -6.61 -10.14
CA LEU A 19 -6.34 -5.28 -10.35
C LEU A 19 -4.84 -5.33 -10.62
N GLN A 20 -4.33 -4.25 -11.19
CA GLN A 20 -2.91 -4.02 -11.39
C GLN A 20 -2.52 -2.64 -10.87
N LEU A 21 -1.27 -2.50 -10.45
CA LEU A 21 -0.65 -1.23 -10.11
C LEU A 21 0.25 -0.83 -11.28
N GLY A 22 -0.09 0.25 -11.99
CA GLY A 22 0.52 0.62 -13.27
C GLY A 22 -0.25 0.11 -14.50
N VAL A 23 0.08 0.60 -15.70
CA VAL A 23 -0.61 0.27 -16.96
C VAL A 23 0.26 -0.58 -17.88
N ASP A 24 1.34 -0.01 -18.45
CA ASP A 24 2.10 -0.64 -19.53
C ASP A 24 2.99 -1.81 -19.07
N ARG A 25 3.62 -1.66 -17.91
CA ARG A 25 4.47 -2.68 -17.27
C ARG A 25 4.16 -2.68 -15.77
N PRO A 26 3.02 -3.24 -15.36
CA PRO A 26 2.60 -3.19 -13.96
C PRO A 26 3.57 -4.04 -13.12
N PRO A 27 4.28 -3.47 -12.12
CA PRO A 27 5.13 -4.24 -11.23
C PRO A 27 4.34 -5.19 -10.32
N VAL A 28 3.03 -4.99 -10.18
CA VAL A 28 2.14 -5.81 -9.36
C VAL A 28 0.83 -6.03 -10.10
N VAL A 29 0.42 -7.29 -10.17
CA VAL A 29 -0.91 -7.73 -10.62
C VAL A 29 -1.46 -8.66 -9.55
N LEU A 30 -2.64 -8.34 -9.03
CA LEU A 30 -3.33 -9.13 -8.02
C LEU A 30 -4.56 -9.80 -8.64
N GLY A 31 -4.64 -11.12 -8.48
CA GLY A 31 -5.84 -11.89 -8.77
C GLY A 31 -6.57 -12.23 -7.48
N SER A 32 -7.90 -12.38 -7.56
CA SER A 32 -8.76 -12.74 -6.42
C SER A 32 -8.70 -11.73 -5.26
N VAL A 33 -8.74 -10.44 -5.58
CA VAL A 33 -8.75 -9.33 -4.61
C VAL A 33 -10.02 -9.42 -3.77
N SER A 34 -9.86 -9.57 -2.46
CA SER A 34 -10.97 -9.58 -1.52
C SER A 34 -11.40 -8.16 -1.14
N ARG A 35 -12.59 -8.03 -0.52
CA ARG A 35 -13.04 -6.75 0.05
C ARG A 35 -12.08 -6.19 1.11
N LEU A 36 -11.38 -7.06 1.83
CA LEU A 36 -10.38 -6.62 2.81
C LEU A 36 -9.14 -6.08 2.07
N ASP A 37 -8.67 -6.77 1.04
CA ASP A 37 -7.56 -6.28 0.21
C ASP A 37 -7.87 -4.90 -0.39
N GLU A 38 -9.09 -4.69 -0.90
CA GLU A 38 -9.54 -3.39 -1.40
C GLU A 38 -9.36 -2.26 -0.38
N ARG A 39 -9.80 -2.48 0.86
CA ARG A 39 -9.70 -1.48 1.94
C ARG A 39 -8.25 -1.23 2.35
N LEU A 40 -7.44 -2.29 2.42
CA LEU A 40 -6.02 -2.16 2.75
C LEU A 40 -5.27 -1.42 1.63
N LEU A 41 -5.58 -1.70 0.37
CA LEU A 41 -5.03 -0.99 -0.79
C LEU A 41 -5.43 0.50 -0.81
N ASP A 42 -6.71 0.82 -0.55
CA ASP A 42 -7.17 2.21 -0.44
C ASP A 42 -6.45 2.97 0.69
N ALA A 43 -6.27 2.33 1.85
CA ALA A 43 -5.49 2.90 2.94
C ALA A 43 -4.02 3.15 2.55
N LEU A 44 -3.41 2.23 1.78
CA LEU A 44 -2.05 2.38 1.25
C LEU A 44 -1.93 3.50 0.19
N VAL A 45 -2.99 3.82 -0.57
CA VAL A 45 -2.99 4.97 -1.50
C VAL A 45 -2.83 6.29 -0.72
N HIS A 46 -3.54 6.41 0.40
CA HIS A 46 -3.51 7.59 1.28
C HIS A 46 -2.27 7.65 2.19
N GLY A 47 -1.64 6.50 2.43
CA GLY A 47 -0.50 6.37 3.31
C GLY A 47 -0.94 6.09 4.74
N ILE A 48 -0.54 4.95 5.28
CA ILE A 48 -1.01 4.45 6.57
C ILE A 48 0.11 3.77 7.34
N SER A 49 0.04 3.75 8.67
CA SER A 49 0.98 2.99 9.49
C SER A 49 0.70 1.48 9.44
N ARG A 50 1.69 0.66 9.80
CA ARG A 50 1.49 -0.79 9.94
C ARG A 50 0.37 -1.13 10.93
N GLY A 51 0.37 -0.50 12.10
CA GLY A 51 -0.69 -0.71 13.09
C GLY A 51 -2.08 -0.29 12.59
N GLY A 52 -2.16 0.73 11.71
CA GLY A 52 -3.41 1.10 11.04
C GLY A 52 -3.94 -0.01 10.12
N LEU A 53 -3.07 -0.64 9.34
CA LEU A 53 -3.45 -1.80 8.51
C LEU A 53 -3.91 -2.98 9.36
N ASP A 54 -3.18 -3.28 10.43
CA ASP A 54 -3.54 -4.38 11.34
C ASP A 54 -4.91 -4.12 12.02
N MET A 55 -5.24 -2.87 12.34
CA MET A 55 -6.58 -2.50 12.85
C MET A 55 -7.69 -2.70 11.80
N ILE A 56 -7.46 -2.33 10.54
CA ILE A 56 -8.43 -2.57 9.46
C ILE A 56 -8.68 -4.09 9.30
N ALA A 57 -7.60 -4.89 9.26
CA ALA A 57 -7.72 -6.34 9.17
C ALA A 57 -8.50 -6.94 10.36
N ALA A 58 -8.17 -6.52 11.59
CA ALA A 58 -8.86 -6.99 12.79
C ALA A 58 -10.36 -6.67 12.79
N SER A 59 -10.76 -5.52 12.25
CA SER A 59 -12.18 -5.13 12.16
C SER A 59 -13.02 -6.05 11.24
N GLU A 60 -12.36 -6.77 10.34
CA GLU A 60 -12.97 -7.73 9.41
C GLU A 60 -12.67 -9.20 9.80
N GLY A 61 -12.18 -9.43 11.03
CA GLY A 61 -11.86 -10.76 11.54
C GLY A 61 -10.58 -11.39 11.00
N ALA A 62 -9.75 -10.63 10.27
CA ALA A 62 -8.48 -11.09 9.76
C ALA A 62 -7.32 -10.74 10.71
N GLY A 63 -6.26 -11.55 10.65
CA GLY A 63 -5.06 -11.36 11.48
C GLY A 63 -3.93 -10.58 10.78
N PRO A 64 -2.89 -10.19 11.52
CA PRO A 64 -1.71 -9.49 10.98
C PRO A 64 -0.97 -10.26 9.86
N ALA A 65 -1.14 -11.58 9.79
CA ALA A 65 -0.57 -12.41 8.74
C ALA A 65 -1.11 -12.03 7.34
N HIS A 66 -2.41 -11.69 7.25
CA HIS A 66 -3.02 -11.25 6.00
C HIS A 66 -2.44 -9.90 5.55
N VAL A 67 -2.23 -8.96 6.49
CA VAL A 67 -1.57 -7.67 6.21
C VAL A 67 -0.14 -7.88 5.70
N THR A 68 0.63 -8.76 6.34
CA THR A 68 1.99 -9.10 5.87
C THR A 68 1.94 -9.66 4.45
N GLN A 69 1.05 -10.61 4.18
CA GLN A 69 0.91 -11.22 2.87
C GLN A 69 0.60 -10.18 1.79
N LEU A 70 -0.36 -9.28 2.04
CA LEU A 70 -0.67 -8.22 1.09
C LEU A 70 0.52 -7.28 0.88
N LEU A 71 1.19 -6.85 1.96
CA LEU A 71 2.37 -5.98 1.88
C LEU A 71 3.51 -6.61 1.08
N ASP A 72 3.72 -7.91 1.22
CA ASP A 72 4.73 -8.65 0.45
C ASP A 72 4.38 -8.67 -1.04
N LEU A 73 3.11 -8.89 -1.38
CA LEU A 73 2.62 -8.88 -2.77
C LEU A 73 2.78 -7.50 -3.42
N VAL A 74 2.45 -6.43 -2.69
CA VAL A 74 2.50 -5.06 -3.25
C VAL A 74 3.85 -4.37 -3.07
N ARG A 75 4.82 -5.02 -2.42
CA ARG A 75 6.15 -4.47 -2.14
C ARG A 75 6.82 -3.80 -3.35
N PRO A 76 6.77 -4.34 -4.58
CA PRO A 76 7.35 -3.69 -5.77
C PRO A 76 6.73 -2.34 -6.13
N ALA A 77 5.53 -2.04 -5.62
CA ALA A 77 4.80 -0.80 -5.86
C ALA A 77 4.74 0.12 -4.63
N LEU A 78 5.43 -0.21 -3.53
CA LEU A 78 5.53 0.67 -2.36
C LEU A 78 6.61 1.71 -2.57
N LEU A 79 6.38 2.91 -2.05
CA LEU A 79 7.45 3.88 -1.87
C LEU A 79 8.51 3.32 -0.90
N PRO A 80 9.80 3.61 -1.12
CA PRO A 80 10.82 3.28 -0.14
C PRO A 80 10.47 3.92 1.21
N PRO A 81 10.82 3.27 2.33
CA PRO A 81 10.62 3.84 3.66
C PRO A 81 11.16 5.26 3.67
N ARG A 82 10.29 6.25 3.93
CA ARG A 82 10.77 7.60 4.18
C ARG A 82 11.52 7.56 5.51
N ASP A 83 12.83 7.66 5.45
CA ASP A 83 13.61 8.09 6.61
C ASP A 83 12.96 9.38 7.12
N ALA A 84 12.70 9.42 8.41
CA ALA A 84 12.02 10.54 9.05
C ALA A 84 12.69 11.84 8.61
N ASP A 85 11.87 12.77 8.15
CA ASP A 85 12.16 14.16 7.82
C ASP A 85 13.42 14.67 8.55
N VAL A 86 14.58 14.61 7.90
CA VAL A 86 15.74 15.36 8.37
C VAL A 86 15.33 16.81 8.16
N PRO A 87 15.14 17.61 9.22
CA PRO A 87 14.78 19.01 9.04
C PRO A 87 15.87 19.61 8.17
N ARG A 88 15.51 20.05 6.96
CA ARG A 88 16.38 20.87 6.13
C ARG A 88 16.66 22.11 6.95
N ARG A 89 17.77 22.11 7.70
CA ARG A 89 18.29 23.30 8.37
C ARG A 89 18.42 24.33 7.26
N THR A 90 17.55 25.32 7.29
CA THR A 90 17.71 26.56 6.57
C THR A 90 19.09 27.08 6.94
N ARG A 91 20.02 26.95 6.00
CA ARG A 91 21.31 27.61 6.07
C ARG A 91 21.04 29.09 5.82
N THR A 92 20.65 29.80 6.87
CA THR A 92 20.69 31.27 6.87
C THR A 92 22.16 31.67 6.91
N GLY A 93 22.57 32.45 5.91
CA GLY A 93 23.92 33.00 5.78
C GLY A 93 24.17 34.20 6.69
#